data_AF-A0A3L8BQU4-F1
#
_entry.id   AF-A0A3L8BQU4-F1
#
_cell.length_a   1.000
_cell.length_b   1.000
_cell.length_c   1.000
_cell.angle_alpha   90.00
_cell.angle_beta   90.00
_cell.angle_gamma   90.00
#
_symmetry.space_group_name_H-M   'P 1'
#
loop_
_entity.id
_entity.type
_entity.pdbx_description
1 polymer ?
#
loop_
_entity_poly.entity_id
_entity_poly.type
_entity_poly.pdbx_seq_one_letter_code
_entity_poly.pdbx_strand_id
1 'polypeptide(L)'
;MMIRHRSATALALVAAACTWPTPLYANQNQTNFEQEIDAVCEEIFQNEDEVCFTRSEPASTSTEQITPDEQPALYTSLVQISHNQINSIKHHVTGQRRQSLGEGLAVHDPKLTGYIGGAAGAEWIPGTRISAFFSGSKVDGDQDSTGFETGYDLATDHYTFGIDLQVNAEWLVGIAYGATETELEYSSDYQDRSDNDSDHYLIYSSWYRKNFALDMTLGYSSGEFETRRQLPDAVATGTTDNSMIYLSVGGAYDFSQGGWTYGPLATLDYLDGEIDAFAEQGESNWNAQYDQQEVKSLIYTLGAQTSYAHSLSWGVILPYAKAVWRYEFEDERDLIVGRFAINPSEEFTIIADQPDVSWYEVSAGLSAVFPHGFAAFIHYEEVLRYNDTKLATLSAGARLEF
;
A
#
# COMPACT_ATOMS: atom_id res chain seq x y z
N MET A 1 38.41 -22.41 -31.55
CA MET A 1 38.90 -21.58 -30.44
C MET A 1 37.82 -20.55 -30.13
N MET A 2 36.88 -20.90 -29.26
CA MET A 2 35.85 -20.01 -28.72
C MET A 2 35.70 -20.39 -27.25
N ILE A 3 36.07 -19.47 -26.37
CA ILE A 3 35.98 -19.61 -24.92
C ILE A 3 34.69 -18.89 -24.53
N ARG A 4 33.69 -19.63 -24.03
CA ARG A 4 32.56 -19.07 -23.27
C ARG A 4 32.86 -19.25 -21.79
N HIS A 5 32.90 -18.13 -21.06
CA HIS A 5 32.98 -18.08 -19.61
C HIS A 5 31.71 -18.65 -18.98
N ARG A 6 31.89 -19.56 -18.02
CA ARG A 6 30.90 -19.95 -17.00
C ARG A 6 31.40 -19.45 -15.65
N SER A 7 30.59 -18.62 -15.00
CA SER A 7 30.57 -18.30 -13.56
C SER A 7 29.51 -17.18 -13.40
N ALA A 8 28.55 -17.20 -12.49
CA ALA A 8 28.66 -17.61 -11.10
C ALA A 8 27.35 -18.21 -10.57
N THR A 9 27.54 -19.14 -9.64
CA THR A 9 26.55 -19.74 -8.75
C THR A 9 26.59 -18.97 -7.43
N ALA A 10 25.44 -18.54 -6.90
CA ALA A 10 25.35 -18.06 -5.52
C ALA A 10 23.96 -18.37 -4.93
N LEU A 11 23.99 -19.19 -3.88
CA LEU A 11 23.07 -19.40 -2.77
C LEU A 11 21.54 -19.21 -3.02
N ALA A 12 20.85 -20.34 -3.17
CA ALA A 12 19.47 -20.49 -2.71
C ALA A 12 19.51 -21.27 -1.38
N LEU A 13 19.05 -20.63 -0.29
CA LEU A 13 18.84 -21.26 1.01
C LEU A 13 17.38 -21.72 1.06
N VAL A 14 17.20 -23.02 1.23
CA VAL A 14 15.93 -23.73 1.26
C VAL A 14 15.21 -23.40 2.57
N ALA A 15 14.13 -22.62 2.49
CA ALA A 15 13.07 -22.65 3.49
C ALA A 15 12.07 -23.73 3.09
N ALA A 16 12.13 -24.89 3.76
CA ALA A 16 11.11 -25.91 3.63
C ALA A 16 9.88 -25.44 4.40
N ALA A 17 8.92 -24.84 3.69
CA ALA A 17 7.60 -24.58 4.24
C ALA A 17 6.92 -25.92 4.52
N CYS A 18 6.58 -26.18 5.79
CA CYS A 18 5.55 -27.15 6.11
C CYS A 18 4.23 -26.52 5.66
N THR A 19 3.72 -26.90 4.49
CA THR A 19 2.35 -26.60 4.09
C THR A 19 1.42 -27.47 4.93
N TRP A 20 0.75 -26.84 5.89
CA TRP A 20 -0.43 -27.44 6.50
C TRP A 20 -1.56 -27.25 5.49
N PRO A 21 -2.39 -28.26 5.20
CA PRO A 21 -3.56 -28.06 4.36
C PRO A 21 -4.43 -26.99 5.02
N THR A 22 -4.61 -25.86 4.34
CA THR A 22 -5.61 -24.88 4.71
C THR A 22 -6.98 -25.58 4.65
N PRO A 23 -7.81 -25.47 5.69
CA PRO A 23 -9.18 -25.94 5.56
C PRO A 23 -9.83 -25.12 4.44
N LEU A 24 -10.31 -25.80 3.38
CA LEU A 24 -11.22 -25.19 2.42
C LEU A 24 -12.48 -24.79 3.21
N TYR A 25 -12.58 -23.51 3.56
CA TYR A 25 -13.86 -22.95 3.97
C TYR A 25 -14.73 -22.85 2.72
N ALA A 26 -15.98 -23.27 2.81
CA ALA A 26 -16.94 -22.98 1.75
C ALA A 26 -17.15 -21.47 1.74
N ASN A 27 -16.87 -20.82 0.61
CA ASN A 27 -17.10 -19.39 0.44
C ASN A 27 -18.62 -19.13 0.54
N GLN A 28 -19.01 -18.30 1.51
CA GLN A 28 -20.38 -17.97 1.84
C GLN A 28 -21.01 -17.07 0.77
N ASN A 29 -20.24 -16.19 0.12
CA ASN A 29 -20.73 -15.45 -1.04
C ASN A 29 -21.09 -16.42 -2.14
N GLN A 30 -20.19 -17.32 -2.54
CA GLN A 30 -20.50 -18.34 -3.54
C GLN A 30 -21.76 -19.14 -3.18
N THR A 31 -21.92 -19.54 -1.91
CA THR A 31 -23.13 -20.24 -1.43
C THR A 31 -24.40 -19.38 -1.54
N ASN A 32 -24.32 -18.07 -1.28
CA ASN A 32 -25.45 -17.16 -1.42
C ASN A 32 -25.81 -16.98 -2.90
N PHE A 33 -24.80 -16.82 -3.76
CA PHE A 33 -24.98 -16.68 -5.19
C PHE A 33 -25.53 -17.93 -5.86
N GLU A 34 -25.25 -19.14 -5.35
CA GLU A 34 -25.92 -20.37 -5.83
C GLU A 34 -27.46 -20.20 -5.81
N GLN A 35 -28.00 -19.62 -4.73
CA GLN A 35 -29.45 -19.41 -4.59
C GLN A 35 -29.97 -18.33 -5.53
N GLU A 36 -29.20 -17.26 -5.74
CA GLU A 36 -29.57 -16.17 -6.65
C GLU A 36 -29.54 -16.62 -8.12
N ILE A 37 -28.51 -17.37 -8.52
CA ILE A 37 -28.38 -17.97 -9.85
C ILE A 37 -29.53 -18.93 -10.11
N ASP A 38 -29.84 -19.81 -9.16
CA ASP A 38 -30.98 -20.75 -9.27
C ASP A 38 -32.30 -19.99 -9.43
N ALA A 39 -32.53 -18.92 -8.65
CA ALA A 39 -33.74 -18.11 -8.74
C ALA A 39 -33.88 -17.41 -10.11
N VAL A 40 -32.80 -16.81 -10.61
CA VAL A 40 -32.72 -16.21 -11.96
C VAL A 40 -33.06 -17.26 -13.03
N CYS A 41 -32.51 -18.47 -12.90
CA CYS A 41 -32.72 -19.54 -13.86
C CYS A 41 -34.16 -20.09 -13.86
N GLU A 42 -34.80 -20.19 -12.69
CA GLU A 42 -36.19 -20.59 -12.58
C GLU A 42 -37.15 -19.52 -13.13
N GLU A 43 -36.90 -18.24 -12.84
CA GLU A 43 -37.78 -17.14 -13.21
C GLU A 43 -37.72 -16.80 -14.71
N ILE A 44 -36.50 -16.67 -15.25
CA ILE A 44 -36.29 -16.11 -16.60
C ILE A 44 -36.30 -17.20 -17.66
N PHE A 45 -35.74 -18.38 -17.38
CA PHE A 45 -35.46 -19.40 -18.41
C PHE A 45 -36.32 -20.66 -18.31
N GLN A 46 -37.23 -20.76 -17.34
CA GLN A 46 -38.12 -21.92 -17.15
C GLN A 46 -37.40 -23.29 -17.21
N ASN A 47 -36.13 -23.36 -16.82
CA ASN A 47 -35.25 -24.53 -16.92
C ASN A 47 -34.95 -25.06 -18.35
N GLU A 48 -35.16 -24.30 -19.42
CA GLU A 48 -35.05 -24.81 -20.81
C GLU A 48 -33.95 -24.21 -21.71
N ASP A 49 -33.09 -23.28 -21.23
CA ASP A 49 -32.10 -22.60 -22.09
C ASP A 49 -30.62 -22.89 -21.76
N GLU A 50 -29.75 -22.82 -22.78
CA GLU A 50 -28.27 -22.93 -22.69
C GLU A 50 -27.63 -21.86 -21.78
N VAL A 51 -28.36 -20.81 -21.44
CA VAL A 51 -27.90 -19.69 -20.59
C VAL A 51 -27.80 -20.10 -19.11
N CYS A 52 -28.66 -21.03 -18.68
CA CYS A 52 -28.58 -21.67 -17.39
C CYS A 52 -27.82 -22.98 -17.55
N PHE A 53 -26.72 -23.11 -16.83
CA PHE A 53 -25.73 -24.16 -17.03
C PHE A 53 -26.37 -25.54 -17.13
N THR A 54 -26.05 -26.25 -18.21
CA THR A 54 -26.43 -27.66 -18.31
C THR A 54 -25.80 -28.40 -17.14
N ARG A 55 -26.59 -29.20 -16.42
CA ARG A 55 -26.24 -29.94 -15.19
C ARG A 55 -25.07 -30.95 -15.31
N SER A 56 -24.30 -30.89 -16.40
CA SER A 56 -23.10 -31.69 -16.67
C SER A 56 -21.81 -31.06 -16.14
N GLU A 57 -21.74 -29.73 -16.01
CA GLU A 57 -20.70 -29.06 -15.21
C GLU A 57 -21.11 -29.15 -13.73
N PRO A 58 -20.17 -29.38 -12.78
CA PRO A 58 -20.49 -29.32 -11.36
C PRO A 58 -20.93 -27.90 -11.00
N ALA A 59 -22.13 -27.76 -10.43
CA ALA A 59 -22.77 -26.47 -10.14
C ALA A 59 -21.86 -25.48 -9.40
N SER A 60 -21.00 -25.97 -8.50
CA SER A 60 -20.05 -25.15 -7.72
C SER A 60 -19.05 -24.38 -8.59
N THR A 61 -18.63 -24.94 -9.73
CA THR A 61 -17.59 -24.34 -10.59
C THR A 61 -18.16 -23.17 -11.39
N SER A 62 -19.39 -23.29 -11.91
CA SER A 62 -20.05 -22.17 -12.60
C SER A 62 -20.44 -21.04 -11.64
N THR A 63 -20.85 -21.39 -10.42
CA THR A 63 -21.14 -20.40 -9.37
C THR A 63 -19.90 -19.62 -8.98
N GLU A 64 -18.75 -20.28 -8.77
CA GLU A 64 -17.48 -19.61 -8.47
C GLU A 64 -17.12 -18.57 -9.54
N GLN A 65 -17.24 -18.91 -10.83
CA GLN A 65 -16.99 -17.98 -11.94
C GLN A 65 -17.96 -16.79 -12.01
N ILE A 66 -19.22 -17.01 -11.64
CA ILE A 66 -20.26 -15.97 -11.69
C ILE A 66 -20.21 -15.06 -10.47
N THR A 67 -19.78 -15.58 -9.33
CA THR A 67 -19.63 -14.82 -8.09
C THR A 67 -18.50 -13.81 -8.25
N PRO A 68 -18.75 -12.49 -8.09
CA PRO A 68 -17.71 -11.47 -8.26
C PRO A 68 -16.81 -11.34 -7.03
N ASP A 69 -16.04 -12.39 -6.73
CA ASP A 69 -15.19 -12.45 -5.54
C ASP A 69 -13.99 -11.46 -5.59
N GLU A 70 -13.74 -10.80 -6.73
CA GLU A 70 -12.68 -9.79 -6.88
C GLU A 70 -13.02 -8.43 -6.25
N GLN A 71 -14.31 -8.11 -6.12
CA GLN A 71 -14.76 -6.77 -5.72
C GLN A 71 -14.24 -6.33 -4.34
N PRO A 72 -14.20 -7.20 -3.31
CA PRO A 72 -13.70 -6.81 -2.00
C PRO A 72 -12.24 -6.35 -1.99
N ALA A 73 -11.38 -6.90 -2.86
CA ALA A 73 -9.95 -6.61 -2.89
C ALA A 73 -9.62 -5.19 -3.40
N LEU A 74 -10.49 -4.61 -4.23
CA LEU A 74 -10.33 -3.24 -4.74
C LEU A 74 -10.25 -2.24 -3.57
N TYR A 75 -11.15 -2.37 -2.59
CA TYR A 75 -11.15 -1.57 -1.36
C TYR A 75 -9.81 -1.68 -0.61
N THR A 76 -9.38 -2.91 -0.33
CA THR A 76 -8.17 -3.19 0.45
C THR A 76 -6.93 -2.60 -0.21
N SER A 77 -6.86 -2.67 -1.54
CA SER A 77 -5.77 -2.09 -2.32
C SER A 77 -5.68 -0.56 -2.17
N LEU A 78 -6.82 0.15 -2.14
CA LEU A 78 -6.86 1.61 -1.97
C LEU A 78 -6.37 2.04 -0.57
N VAL A 79 -6.78 1.32 0.48
CA VAL A 79 -6.27 1.54 1.85
C VAL A 79 -4.75 1.41 1.90
N GLN A 80 -4.21 0.34 1.30
CA GLN A 80 -2.77 0.07 1.26
C GLN A 80 -2.00 1.14 0.46
N ILE A 81 -2.48 1.52 -0.73
CA ILE A 81 -1.86 2.54 -1.57
C ILE A 81 -1.75 3.88 -0.83
N SER A 82 -2.80 4.29 -0.11
CA SER A 82 -2.79 5.53 0.69
C SER A 82 -1.73 5.48 1.79
N HIS A 83 -1.61 4.34 2.49
CA HIS A 83 -0.60 4.10 3.52
C HIS A 83 0.83 4.23 2.98
N ASN A 84 1.09 3.65 1.80
CA ASN A 84 2.39 3.66 1.16
C ASN A 84 2.83 5.07 0.73
N GLN A 85 1.91 5.88 0.19
CA GLN A 85 2.20 7.28 -0.15
C GLN A 85 2.46 8.12 1.10
N ILE A 86 1.71 7.90 2.18
CA ILE A 86 1.97 8.53 3.48
C ILE A 86 3.36 8.13 4.01
N ASN A 87 3.73 6.84 3.93
CA ASN A 87 5.03 6.34 4.40
C ASN A 87 6.20 6.92 3.60
N SER A 88 6.04 7.08 2.29
CA SER A 88 7.02 7.75 1.43
C SER A 88 7.37 9.15 1.95
N ILE A 89 6.37 9.96 2.30
CA ILE A 89 6.57 11.28 2.93
C ILE A 89 7.16 11.16 4.34
N LYS A 90 6.68 10.22 5.17
CA LYS A 90 7.21 9.99 6.53
C LYS A 90 8.70 9.63 6.49
N HIS A 91 9.15 8.83 5.53
CA HIS A 91 10.57 8.47 5.33
C HIS A 91 11.43 9.68 4.97
N HIS A 92 10.95 10.52 4.05
CA HIS A 92 11.63 11.78 3.67
C HIS A 92 11.82 12.71 4.87
N VAL A 93 10.72 13.05 5.55
CA VAL A 93 10.72 13.98 6.69
C VAL A 93 11.54 13.44 7.86
N THR A 94 11.40 12.15 8.18
CA THR A 94 12.18 11.53 9.26
C THR A 94 13.66 11.42 8.92
N GLY A 95 13.99 11.12 7.65
CA GLY A 95 15.36 11.11 7.14
C GLY A 95 16.03 12.47 7.32
N GLN A 96 15.33 13.56 7.03
CA GLN A 96 15.81 14.92 7.25
C GLN A 96 16.04 15.26 8.73
N ARG A 97 15.12 14.88 9.62
CA ARG A 97 15.34 15.08 11.07
C ARG A 97 16.59 14.33 11.56
N ARG A 98 16.76 13.10 11.10
CA ARG A 98 17.93 12.26 11.40
C ARG A 98 19.22 12.87 10.85
N GLN A 99 19.17 13.49 9.69
CA GLN A 99 20.30 14.26 9.15
C GLN A 99 20.66 15.44 10.07
N SER A 100 19.70 16.27 10.48
CA SER A 100 19.96 17.42 11.35
C SER A 100 20.57 17.01 12.69
N LEU A 101 20.09 15.92 13.29
CA LEU A 101 20.65 15.33 14.51
C LEU A 101 22.06 14.76 14.28
N GLY A 102 22.26 14.05 13.16
CA GLY A 102 23.55 13.47 12.77
C GLY A 102 24.62 14.53 12.50
N GLU A 103 24.27 15.65 11.86
CA GLU A 103 25.15 16.80 11.67
C GLU A 103 25.59 17.38 13.03
N GLY A 104 24.66 17.54 13.98
CA GLY A 104 24.98 18.00 15.33
C GLY A 104 25.97 17.09 16.07
N LEU A 105 25.86 15.76 15.88
CA LEU A 105 26.79 14.78 16.45
C LEU A 105 28.13 14.74 15.69
N ALA A 106 28.12 14.94 14.37
CA ALA A 106 29.32 14.99 13.54
C ALA A 106 30.20 16.21 13.84
N VAL A 107 29.61 17.35 14.25
CA VAL A 107 30.34 18.54 14.73
C VAL A 107 31.23 18.22 15.94
N HIS A 108 30.93 17.16 16.70
CA HIS A 108 31.76 16.71 17.81
C HIS A 108 32.91 15.76 17.41
N ASP A 109 32.98 15.29 16.15
CA ASP A 109 34.14 14.58 15.62
C ASP A 109 35.03 15.55 14.80
N PRO A 110 36.27 15.83 15.23
CA PRO A 110 37.18 16.74 14.54
C PRO A 110 37.43 16.39 13.06
N LYS A 111 37.21 15.13 12.66
CA LYS A 111 37.41 14.65 11.28
C LYS A 111 36.27 15.03 10.33
N LEU A 112 35.15 15.54 10.84
CA LEU A 112 33.91 15.75 10.07
C LEU A 112 33.48 17.22 9.98
N THR A 113 34.33 18.16 10.37
CA THR A 113 34.06 19.62 10.28
C THR A 113 33.80 20.15 8.87
N GLY A 114 34.03 19.35 7.82
CA GLY A 114 33.69 19.64 6.42
C GLY A 114 32.31 19.13 5.95
N TYR A 115 31.50 18.53 6.83
CA TYR A 115 30.18 17.95 6.52
C TYR A 115 29.01 18.91 6.79
N ILE A 116 29.26 20.22 6.74
CA ILE A 116 28.19 21.22 6.81
C ILE A 116 27.55 21.26 5.41
N GLY A 117 26.23 21.07 5.36
CA GLY A 117 25.43 21.03 4.13
C GLY A 117 25.81 22.10 3.11
N GLY A 118 25.80 21.72 1.83
CA GLY A 118 26.21 22.57 0.73
C GLY A 118 25.23 23.71 0.52
N ALA A 119 25.55 24.90 1.04
CA ALA A 119 24.92 26.13 0.58
C ALA A 119 25.52 26.48 -0.79
N ALA A 120 24.94 25.95 -1.87
CA ALA A 120 25.36 26.25 -3.23
C ALA A 120 24.18 26.53 -4.18
N GLY A 121 23.03 26.95 -3.64
CA GLY A 121 21.92 27.53 -4.37
C GLY A 121 21.82 29.04 -4.13
N ALA A 122 21.43 29.80 -5.15
CA ALA A 122 21.07 31.20 -4.97
C ALA A 122 19.83 31.27 -4.06
N GLU A 123 19.95 31.91 -2.90
CA GLU A 123 18.81 32.15 -1.99
C GLU A 123 17.72 32.95 -2.72
N TRP A 124 16.65 32.29 -3.17
CA TRP A 124 15.48 32.98 -3.74
C TRP A 124 14.67 33.69 -2.65
N ILE A 125 14.74 33.16 -1.42
CA ILE A 125 14.25 33.77 -0.18
C ILE A 125 15.38 33.69 0.86
N PRO A 126 15.83 34.81 1.45
CA PRO A 126 16.91 34.79 2.44
C PRO A 126 16.58 33.88 3.62
N GLY A 127 17.47 32.93 3.93
CA GLY A 127 17.34 32.03 5.08
C GLY A 127 16.49 30.76 4.87
N THR A 128 15.98 30.49 3.66
CA THR A 128 15.29 29.23 3.34
C THR A 128 16.22 28.27 2.60
N ARG A 129 16.13 26.98 2.91
CA ARG A 129 16.78 25.90 2.13
C ARG A 129 15.73 25.15 1.34
N ILE A 130 16.05 24.86 0.08
CA ILE A 130 15.16 24.11 -0.81
C ILE A 130 15.70 22.69 -0.91
N SER A 131 14.83 21.70 -0.87
CA SER A 131 15.20 20.33 -1.21
C SER A 131 14.28 19.74 -2.25
N ALA A 132 14.81 18.76 -2.97
CA ALA A 132 14.04 17.85 -3.80
C ALA A 132 14.33 16.41 -3.37
N PHE A 133 13.34 15.54 -3.45
CA PHE A 133 13.49 14.12 -3.16
C PHE A 133 12.73 13.26 -4.17
N PHE A 134 13.18 12.01 -4.25
CA PHE A 134 12.52 10.93 -4.98
C PHE A 134 12.58 9.65 -4.15
N SER A 135 11.51 8.88 -4.19
CA SER A 135 11.42 7.54 -3.61
C SER A 135 10.67 6.60 -4.54
N GLY A 136 11.06 5.34 -4.50
CA GLY A 136 10.31 4.24 -5.07
C GLY A 136 10.18 3.11 -4.06
N SER A 137 9.05 2.41 -4.09
CA SER A 137 8.91 1.14 -3.36
C SER A 137 8.18 0.11 -4.19
N LYS A 138 8.46 -1.14 -3.81
CA LYS A 138 7.68 -2.29 -4.21
C LYS A 138 7.05 -2.91 -2.98
N VAL A 139 5.77 -3.22 -3.08
CA VAL A 139 5.00 -4.01 -2.13
C VAL A 139 4.73 -5.36 -2.77
N ASP A 140 5.04 -6.42 -2.05
CA ASP A 140 4.65 -7.78 -2.40
C ASP A 140 3.78 -8.31 -1.25
N GLY A 141 2.63 -8.92 -1.57
CA GLY A 141 1.70 -9.45 -0.60
C GLY A 141 0.93 -10.66 -1.08
N ASP A 142 0.41 -11.42 -0.12
CA ASP A 142 -0.49 -12.54 -0.34
C ASP A 142 -1.67 -12.44 0.64
N GLN A 143 -2.89 -12.65 0.14
CA GLN A 143 -4.10 -12.85 0.94
C GLN A 143 -4.62 -14.28 0.73
N ASP A 144 -4.72 -15.04 1.81
CA ASP A 144 -5.29 -16.39 1.86
C ASP A 144 -6.81 -16.32 1.61
N SER A 145 -7.39 -17.35 0.98
CA SER A 145 -8.85 -17.42 0.78
C SER A 145 -9.57 -17.65 2.10
N THR A 146 -10.71 -16.99 2.27
CA THR A 146 -11.50 -17.02 3.51
C THR A 146 -12.90 -17.58 3.26
N GLY A 147 -13.79 -17.42 4.25
CA GLY A 147 -15.21 -17.72 4.07
C GLY A 147 -15.96 -16.67 3.23
N PHE A 148 -15.37 -15.53 2.90
CA PHE A 148 -16.04 -14.45 2.18
C PHE A 148 -15.26 -13.94 0.97
N GLU A 149 -13.94 -14.01 1.00
CA GLU A 149 -13.08 -13.49 -0.08
C GLU A 149 -12.24 -14.60 -0.71
N THR A 150 -12.11 -14.55 -2.04
CA THR A 150 -11.13 -15.34 -2.77
C THR A 150 -9.74 -14.77 -2.48
N GLY A 151 -8.76 -15.65 -2.24
CA GLY A 151 -7.38 -15.21 -1.98
C GLY A 151 -6.77 -14.54 -3.20
N TYR A 152 -5.70 -13.77 -3.03
CA TYR A 152 -5.02 -13.12 -4.15
C TYR A 152 -3.56 -12.79 -3.82
N ASP A 153 -2.73 -12.74 -4.86
CA ASP A 153 -1.40 -12.16 -4.81
C ASP A 153 -1.49 -10.66 -5.15
N LEU A 154 -0.80 -9.82 -4.38
CA LEU A 154 -0.74 -8.36 -4.55
C LEU A 154 0.68 -7.95 -4.92
N ALA A 155 0.80 -7.17 -6.00
CA ALA A 155 2.02 -6.44 -6.31
C ALA A 155 1.71 -4.96 -6.52
N THR A 156 2.38 -4.08 -5.78
CA THR A 156 2.26 -2.62 -5.98
C THR A 156 3.63 -2.00 -6.17
N ASP A 157 3.82 -1.31 -7.28
CA ASP A 157 4.92 -0.38 -7.48
C ASP A 157 4.43 1.04 -7.21
N HIS A 158 5.18 1.82 -6.42
CA HIS A 158 4.86 3.23 -6.24
C HIS A 158 6.08 4.13 -6.25
N TYR A 159 5.88 5.31 -6.80
CA TYR A 159 6.90 6.33 -6.96
C TYR A 159 6.41 7.64 -6.35
N THR A 160 7.31 8.40 -5.73
CA THR A 160 7.00 9.72 -5.21
C THR A 160 8.14 10.68 -5.54
N PHE A 161 7.80 11.86 -6.05
CA PHE A 161 8.71 12.97 -6.25
C PHE A 161 8.19 14.18 -5.49
N GLY A 162 9.05 14.89 -4.78
CA GLY A 162 8.61 16.09 -4.08
C GLY A 162 9.69 17.14 -3.90
N ILE A 163 9.21 18.31 -3.49
CA ILE A 163 10.03 19.48 -3.17
C ILE A 163 9.57 20.08 -1.85
N ASP A 164 10.52 20.58 -1.07
CA ASP A 164 10.24 21.22 0.22
C ASP A 164 11.10 22.46 0.47
N LEU A 165 10.60 23.26 1.40
CA LEU A 165 11.20 24.47 1.90
C LEU A 165 11.39 24.33 3.41
N GLN A 166 12.64 24.40 3.87
CA GLN A 166 12.94 24.64 5.27
C GLN A 166 12.72 26.13 5.57
N VAL A 167 11.56 26.46 6.15
CA VAL A 167 11.11 27.84 6.40
C VAL A 167 11.95 28.51 7.50
N ASN A 168 12.30 27.75 8.52
CA ASN A 168 13.16 28.15 9.63
C ASN A 168 13.74 26.90 10.31
N ALA A 169 14.45 27.04 11.42
CA ALA A 169 15.07 25.91 12.13
C ALA A 169 14.08 24.85 12.68
N GLU A 170 12.78 25.16 12.77
CA GLU A 170 11.75 24.27 13.30
C GLU A 170 10.75 23.77 12.25
N TRP A 171 10.53 24.51 11.15
CA TRP A 171 9.45 24.24 10.19
C TRP A 171 9.95 23.87 8.80
N LEU A 172 9.34 22.80 8.26
CA LEU A 172 9.40 22.41 6.87
C LEU A 172 8.00 22.30 6.29
N VAL A 173 7.85 22.72 5.04
CA VAL A 173 6.64 22.52 4.24
C VAL A 173 7.02 22.06 2.84
N GLY A 174 6.21 21.19 2.25
CA GLY A 174 6.49 20.70 0.91
C GLY A 174 5.25 20.20 0.19
N ILE A 175 5.47 19.92 -1.09
CA ILE A 175 4.50 19.30 -1.98
C ILE A 175 5.14 18.09 -2.66
N ALA A 176 4.34 17.10 -2.99
CA ALA A 176 4.80 15.94 -3.73
C ALA A 176 3.73 15.45 -4.71
N TYR A 177 4.20 14.75 -5.72
CA TYR A 177 3.40 13.97 -6.66
C TYR A 177 3.82 12.51 -6.51
N GLY A 178 2.84 11.61 -6.52
CA GLY A 178 3.07 10.18 -6.52
C GLY A 178 2.29 9.47 -7.61
N ALA A 179 2.81 8.33 -8.05
CA ALA A 179 2.15 7.42 -8.99
C ALA A 179 2.21 6.00 -8.43
N THR A 180 1.13 5.25 -8.56
CA THR A 180 1.01 3.85 -8.10
C THR A 180 0.43 2.99 -9.20
N GLU A 181 1.02 1.81 -9.38
CA GLU A 181 0.53 0.74 -10.25
C GLU A 181 0.36 -0.49 -9.36
N THR A 182 -0.84 -1.06 -9.32
CA THR A 182 -1.18 -2.23 -8.49
C THR A 182 -1.80 -3.32 -9.34
N GLU A 183 -1.31 -4.54 -9.17
CA GLU A 183 -1.84 -5.76 -9.78
C GLU A 183 -2.33 -6.68 -8.66
N LEU A 184 -3.56 -7.20 -8.84
CA LEU A 184 -4.21 -8.20 -8.01
C LEU A 184 -4.45 -9.43 -8.87
N GLU A 185 -3.79 -10.55 -8.56
CA GLU A 185 -3.99 -11.84 -9.23
C GLU A 185 -4.77 -12.77 -8.29
N TYR A 186 -6.00 -13.15 -8.63
CA TYR A 186 -6.85 -13.93 -7.74
C TYR A 186 -6.50 -15.41 -7.78
N SER A 187 -6.50 -16.03 -6.60
CA SER A 187 -6.23 -17.45 -6.36
C SER A 187 -7.43 -18.30 -6.74
N SER A 188 -7.73 -18.35 -8.04
CA SER A 188 -8.72 -19.25 -8.63
C SER A 188 -8.08 -20.09 -9.74
N ASP A 189 -8.80 -21.11 -10.22
CA ASP A 189 -8.39 -21.85 -11.44
C ASP A 189 -8.54 -20.97 -12.71
N TYR A 190 -8.96 -19.72 -12.54
CA TYR A 190 -9.23 -18.74 -13.57
C TYR A 190 -8.19 -17.62 -13.52
N GLN A 191 -7.83 -17.06 -14.67
CA GLN A 191 -6.84 -15.97 -14.76
C GLN A 191 -7.50 -14.62 -14.47
N ASP A 192 -8.24 -14.56 -13.36
CA ASP A 192 -8.95 -13.38 -12.91
C ASP A 192 -7.96 -12.41 -12.31
N ARG A 193 -8.13 -11.13 -12.60
CA ARG A 193 -7.19 -10.10 -12.17
C ARG A 193 -7.82 -8.73 -12.10
N SER A 194 -7.21 -7.85 -11.32
CA SER A 194 -7.55 -6.43 -11.30
C SER A 194 -6.28 -5.60 -11.28
N ASP A 195 -6.27 -4.56 -12.09
CA ASP A 195 -5.17 -3.62 -12.26
C ASP A 195 -5.65 -2.24 -11.79
N ASN A 196 -4.80 -1.45 -11.14
CA ASN A 196 -5.10 -0.08 -10.73
C ASN A 196 -3.91 0.85 -10.96
N ASP A 197 -4.16 1.91 -11.70
CA ASP A 197 -3.24 3.02 -11.87
C ASP A 197 -3.78 4.25 -11.14
N SER A 198 -2.99 4.88 -10.27
CA SER A 198 -3.43 6.07 -9.55
C SER A 198 -2.36 7.14 -9.40
N ASP A 199 -2.80 8.39 -9.56
CA ASP A 199 -2.02 9.58 -9.30
C ASP A 199 -2.31 10.13 -7.90
N HIS A 200 -1.30 10.72 -7.27
CA HIS A 200 -1.37 11.26 -5.91
C HIS A 200 -0.80 12.67 -5.85
N TYR A 201 -1.51 13.59 -5.21
CA TYR A 201 -1.09 14.97 -5.00
C TYR A 201 -1.05 15.23 -3.50
N LEU A 202 0.14 15.51 -2.98
CA LEU A 202 0.39 15.59 -1.55
C LEU A 202 0.88 16.98 -1.15
N ILE A 203 0.37 17.46 -0.02
CA ILE A 203 0.98 18.55 0.73
C ILE A 203 1.40 18.01 2.09
N TYR A 204 2.55 18.45 2.58
CA TYR A 204 3.04 17.98 3.87
C TYR A 204 3.79 19.06 4.62
N SER A 205 3.87 18.88 5.93
CA SER A 205 4.62 19.74 6.83
C SER A 205 5.24 18.95 7.96
N SER A 206 6.35 19.46 8.46
CA SER A 206 6.99 18.94 9.66
C SER A 206 7.41 20.09 10.55
N TRP A 207 7.01 20.00 11.81
CA TRP A 207 7.48 20.87 12.87
C TRP A 207 8.33 20.08 13.84
N TYR A 208 9.56 20.52 14.06
CA TYR A 208 10.48 19.91 15.00
C TYR A 208 11.00 20.94 16.00
N ARG A 209 10.85 20.65 17.29
CA ARG A 209 11.35 21.51 18.35
C ARG A 209 11.97 20.69 19.46
N LYS A 210 13.26 20.93 19.69
CA LYS A 210 14.11 20.24 20.67
C LYS A 210 14.21 18.75 20.40
N ASN A 211 13.26 17.99 20.93
CA ASN A 211 13.19 16.52 20.89
C ASN A 211 11.83 16.05 20.38
N PHE A 212 10.87 16.96 20.18
CA PHE A 212 9.53 16.62 19.75
C PHE A 212 9.34 17.01 18.30
N ALA A 213 8.67 16.14 17.56
CA ALA A 213 8.32 16.34 16.18
C ALA A 213 6.81 16.14 15.97
N LEU A 214 6.22 16.93 15.09
CA LEU A 214 4.85 16.82 14.63
C LEU A 214 4.84 16.91 13.10
N ASP A 215 4.33 15.87 12.46
CA ASP A 215 4.25 15.72 11.01
C ASP A 215 2.78 15.70 10.60
N MET A 216 2.51 16.30 9.43
CA MET A 216 1.19 16.26 8.82
C MET A 216 1.34 16.05 7.31
N THR A 217 0.54 15.15 6.74
CA THR A 217 0.41 14.92 5.31
C THR A 217 -1.06 14.94 4.93
N LEU A 218 -1.43 15.70 3.92
CA LEU A 218 -2.75 15.65 3.28
C LEU A 218 -2.54 15.27 1.83
N GLY A 219 -3.26 14.24 1.36
CA GLY A 219 -3.21 13.78 -0.01
C GLY A 219 -4.59 13.72 -0.64
N TYR A 220 -4.61 13.92 -1.96
CA TYR A 220 -5.71 13.59 -2.85
C TYR A 220 -5.21 12.62 -3.89
N SER A 221 -6.00 11.60 -4.23
CA SER A 221 -5.70 10.64 -5.28
C SER A 221 -6.87 10.46 -6.22
N SER A 222 -6.55 10.16 -7.48
CA SER A 222 -7.48 9.70 -8.49
C SER A 222 -6.83 8.58 -9.30
N GLY A 223 -7.58 7.54 -9.62
CA GLY A 223 -7.12 6.41 -10.39
C GLY A 223 -8.23 5.71 -11.15
N GLU A 224 -7.87 4.65 -11.85
CA GLU A 224 -8.78 3.81 -12.62
C GLU A 224 -8.46 2.34 -12.33
N PHE A 225 -9.48 1.57 -12.00
CA PHE A 225 -9.42 0.11 -11.93
C PHE A 225 -9.82 -0.48 -13.28
N GLU A 226 -9.03 -1.43 -13.77
CA GLU A 226 -9.43 -2.39 -14.79
C GLU A 226 -9.63 -3.76 -14.13
N THR A 227 -10.80 -4.35 -14.30
CA THR A 227 -11.13 -5.67 -13.73
C THR A 227 -11.37 -6.67 -14.86
N ARG A 228 -10.98 -7.92 -14.61
CA ARG A 228 -11.22 -9.02 -15.53
C ARG A 228 -11.56 -10.28 -14.75
N ARG A 229 -12.73 -10.87 -15.03
CA ARG A 229 -13.09 -12.21 -14.55
C ARG A 229 -13.58 -13.14 -15.65
N GLN A 230 -13.31 -14.43 -15.47
CA GLN A 230 -13.67 -15.48 -16.40
C GLN A 230 -15.05 -16.05 -16.05
N LEU A 231 -16.06 -15.64 -16.80
CA LEU A 231 -17.38 -16.27 -16.75
C LEU A 231 -17.36 -17.64 -17.46
N PRO A 232 -18.38 -18.49 -17.26
CA PRO A 232 -18.39 -19.82 -17.89
C PRO A 232 -18.42 -19.79 -19.43
N ASP A 233 -19.02 -18.75 -20.02
CA ASP A 233 -19.25 -18.61 -21.47
C ASP A 233 -18.46 -17.47 -22.13
N ALA A 234 -17.95 -16.50 -21.36
CA ALA A 234 -17.17 -15.38 -21.87
C ALA A 234 -16.20 -14.81 -20.83
N VAL A 235 -15.50 -13.73 -21.19
CA VAL A 235 -14.74 -12.91 -20.24
C VAL A 235 -15.55 -11.65 -19.98
N ALA A 236 -15.71 -11.30 -18.70
CA ALA A 236 -16.23 -10.02 -18.26
C ALA A 236 -15.07 -9.07 -17.94
N THR A 237 -15.15 -7.83 -18.43
CA THR A 237 -14.18 -6.77 -18.14
C THR A 237 -14.89 -5.53 -17.63
N GLY A 238 -14.43 -4.93 -16.53
CA GLY A 238 -14.94 -3.68 -15.99
C GLY A 238 -13.87 -2.59 -15.97
N THR A 239 -14.29 -1.33 -16.11
CA THR A 239 -13.44 -0.17 -15.89
C THR A 239 -14.18 0.78 -14.97
N THR A 240 -13.53 1.26 -13.91
CA THR A 240 -14.13 2.22 -12.98
C THR A 240 -13.11 3.19 -12.42
N ASP A 241 -13.53 4.44 -12.19
CA ASP A 241 -12.70 5.45 -11.55
C ASP A 241 -12.69 5.25 -10.03
N ASN A 242 -11.59 5.62 -9.39
CA ASN A 242 -11.51 5.74 -7.93
C ASN A 242 -10.96 7.10 -7.52
N SER A 243 -11.37 7.58 -6.35
CA SER A 243 -10.82 8.81 -5.77
C SER A 243 -10.69 8.71 -4.25
N MET A 244 -9.69 9.39 -3.69
CA MET A 244 -9.40 9.36 -2.26
C MET A 244 -8.92 10.71 -1.74
N ILE A 245 -9.30 11.04 -0.51
CA ILE A 245 -8.65 12.05 0.33
C ILE A 245 -8.13 11.35 1.58
N TYR A 246 -6.86 11.57 1.91
CA TYR A 246 -6.26 10.99 3.11
C TYR A 246 -5.43 12.01 3.90
N LEU A 247 -5.48 11.88 5.22
CA LEU A 247 -4.83 12.74 6.19
C LEU A 247 -4.02 11.89 7.16
N SER A 248 -2.74 12.19 7.29
CA SER A 248 -1.87 11.64 8.33
C SER A 248 -1.41 12.73 9.27
N VAL A 249 -1.56 12.52 10.58
CA VAL A 249 -0.96 13.37 11.62
C VAL A 249 -0.17 12.49 12.57
N GLY A 250 1.11 12.79 12.73
CA GLY A 250 2.03 11.97 13.51
C GLY A 250 2.91 12.77 14.43
N GLY A 251 3.25 12.22 15.59
CA GLY A 251 4.20 12.80 16.52
C GLY A 251 5.28 11.82 16.93
N ALA A 252 6.49 12.31 17.17
CA ALA A 252 7.60 11.53 17.69
C ALA A 252 8.37 12.31 18.77
N TYR A 253 8.94 11.60 19.75
CA TYR A 253 9.81 12.20 20.76
C TYR A 253 11.17 11.50 20.80
N ASP A 254 12.22 12.17 20.35
CA ASP A 254 13.56 11.61 20.18
C ASP A 254 14.43 11.88 21.41
N PHE A 255 14.83 10.82 22.12
CA PHE A 255 15.92 10.84 23.09
C PHE A 255 17.25 10.59 22.38
N SER A 256 18.26 11.40 22.68
CA SER A 256 19.60 11.25 22.08
C SER A 256 20.67 11.02 23.14
N GLN A 257 21.49 9.98 22.94
CA GLN A 257 22.61 9.65 23.83
C GLN A 257 23.80 9.08 23.03
N GLY A 258 24.88 9.87 22.94
CA GLY A 258 26.01 9.50 22.09
C GLY A 258 25.57 9.42 20.62
N GLY A 259 25.91 8.32 19.94
CA GLY A 259 25.44 8.06 18.57
C GLY A 259 24.00 7.57 18.48
N TRP A 260 23.33 7.25 19.59
CA TRP A 260 21.98 6.69 19.57
C TRP A 260 20.90 7.78 19.59
N THR A 261 19.87 7.57 18.77
CA THR A 261 18.57 8.23 18.89
C THR A 261 17.49 7.16 19.04
N TYR A 262 16.55 7.36 19.95
CA TYR A 262 15.42 6.44 20.15
C TYR A 262 14.23 7.17 20.73
N GLY A 263 13.03 6.67 20.51
CA GLY A 263 11.85 7.41 20.93
C GLY A 263 10.53 6.72 20.62
N PRO A 264 9.47 7.04 21.38
CA PRO A 264 8.12 6.68 20.99
C PRO A 264 7.67 7.52 19.79
N LEU A 265 6.73 6.96 19.04
CA LEU A 265 5.99 7.64 17.98
C LEU A 265 4.51 7.23 18.04
N ALA A 266 3.64 8.11 17.60
CA ALA A 266 2.24 7.81 17.37
C ALA A 266 1.74 8.52 16.12
N THR A 267 0.85 7.89 15.36
CA THR A 267 0.20 8.50 14.19
C THR A 267 -1.28 8.19 14.17
N LEU A 268 -2.04 9.09 13.55
CA LEU A 268 -3.43 8.89 13.20
C LEU A 268 -3.55 9.13 11.69
N ASP A 269 -3.98 8.11 10.97
CA ASP A 269 -4.14 8.12 9.52
C ASP A 269 -5.65 7.95 9.22
N TYR A 270 -6.24 8.89 8.49
CA TYR A 270 -7.64 8.88 8.06
C TYR A 270 -7.69 8.81 6.54
N LEU A 271 -8.61 8.00 6.00
CA LEU A 271 -8.89 7.85 4.58
C LEU A 271 -10.40 7.92 4.36
N ASP A 272 -10.77 8.65 3.33
CA ASP A 272 -12.12 8.75 2.79
C ASP A 272 -12.02 8.70 1.27
N GLY A 273 -12.66 7.73 0.65
CA GLY A 273 -12.58 7.51 -0.79
C GLY A 273 -13.80 6.79 -1.33
N GLU A 274 -13.82 6.66 -2.65
CA GLU A 274 -14.89 6.01 -3.38
C GLU A 274 -14.36 5.26 -4.60
N ILE A 275 -15.06 4.18 -4.94
CA ILE A 275 -14.96 3.49 -6.23
C ILE A 275 -16.29 3.73 -6.93
N ASP A 276 -16.25 4.31 -8.13
CA ASP A 276 -17.44 4.69 -8.87
C ASP A 276 -18.28 3.45 -9.25
N ALA A 277 -19.59 3.66 -9.40
CA ALA A 277 -20.47 2.64 -9.94
C ALA A 277 -20.06 2.29 -11.37
N PHE A 278 -20.02 0.99 -11.70
CA PHE A 278 -19.59 0.54 -13.02
C PHE A 278 -20.31 -0.71 -13.49
N ALA A 279 -20.17 -0.99 -14.78
CA ALA A 279 -20.78 -2.15 -15.43
C ALA A 279 -19.69 -2.96 -16.14
N GLU A 280 -19.73 -4.26 -15.96
CA GLU A 280 -18.93 -5.18 -16.75
C GLU A 280 -19.42 -5.25 -18.19
N GLN A 281 -18.46 -5.44 -19.09
CA GLN A 281 -18.65 -5.61 -20.52
C GLN A 281 -18.20 -7.01 -20.92
N GLY A 282 -18.85 -7.59 -21.92
CA GLY A 282 -18.62 -8.97 -22.34
C GLY A 282 -19.85 -9.53 -23.06
N GLU A 283 -19.71 -10.70 -23.70
CA GLU A 283 -20.81 -11.36 -24.42
C GLU A 283 -21.70 -12.23 -23.50
N SER A 284 -21.35 -12.37 -22.22
CA SER A 284 -22.12 -13.16 -21.27
C SER A 284 -23.35 -12.42 -20.75
N ASN A 285 -24.41 -13.18 -20.44
CA ASN A 285 -25.56 -12.64 -19.71
C ASN A 285 -25.27 -12.43 -18.22
N TRP A 286 -24.20 -13.05 -17.69
CA TRP A 286 -23.79 -12.99 -16.28
C TRP A 286 -22.85 -11.83 -15.96
N ASN A 287 -22.66 -10.89 -16.89
CA ASN A 287 -22.03 -9.61 -16.59
C ASN A 287 -22.80 -8.92 -15.45
N ALA A 288 -22.08 -8.25 -14.56
CA ALA A 288 -22.64 -7.54 -13.42
C ALA A 288 -22.48 -6.03 -13.55
N GLN A 289 -23.35 -5.31 -12.86
CA GLN A 289 -23.26 -3.88 -12.59
C GLN A 289 -23.13 -3.71 -11.09
N TYR A 290 -22.23 -2.84 -10.65
CA TYR A 290 -21.97 -2.57 -9.25
C TYR A 290 -22.33 -1.13 -8.92
N ASP A 291 -22.96 -0.94 -7.76
CA ASP A 291 -23.20 0.39 -7.21
C ASP A 291 -21.89 1.00 -6.69
N GLN A 292 -21.90 2.32 -6.45
CA GLN A 292 -20.76 3.04 -5.90
C GLN A 292 -20.39 2.46 -4.53
N GLN A 293 -19.09 2.32 -4.27
CA GLN A 293 -18.55 1.77 -3.02
C GLN A 293 -17.79 2.87 -2.27
N GLU A 294 -18.06 3.02 -0.97
CA GLU A 294 -17.31 3.94 -0.10
C GLU A 294 -16.10 3.20 0.52
N VAL A 295 -14.97 3.90 0.65
CA VAL A 295 -13.73 3.39 1.24
C VAL A 295 -13.33 4.26 2.42
N LYS A 296 -13.34 3.69 3.63
CA LYS A 296 -13.04 4.43 4.87
C LYS A 296 -12.03 3.69 5.73
N SER A 297 -11.10 4.43 6.31
CA SER A 297 -10.15 3.85 7.26
C SER A 297 -9.71 4.91 8.25
N LEU A 298 -9.56 4.52 9.51
CA LEU A 298 -9.04 5.36 10.58
C LEU A 298 -8.08 4.53 11.42
N ILE A 299 -6.80 4.60 11.07
CA ILE A 299 -5.76 3.81 11.70
C ILE A 299 -5.01 4.64 12.74
N TYR A 300 -5.01 4.16 13.97
CA TYR A 300 -4.09 4.64 15.01
C TYR A 300 -2.86 3.74 15.08
N THR A 301 -1.68 4.36 15.01
CA THR A 301 -0.40 3.69 15.16
C THR A 301 0.29 4.17 16.44
N LEU A 302 0.83 3.25 17.23
CA LEU A 302 1.70 3.54 18.36
C LEU A 302 2.92 2.64 18.29
N GLY A 303 4.11 3.20 18.50
CA GLY A 303 5.31 2.39 18.50
C GLY A 303 6.55 3.11 18.99
N ALA A 304 7.69 2.53 18.64
CA ALA A 304 8.99 3.08 18.96
C ALA A 304 9.97 2.89 17.81
N GLN A 305 10.94 3.78 17.74
CA GLN A 305 12.02 3.73 16.77
C GLN A 305 13.37 3.90 17.47
N THR A 306 14.42 3.40 16.82
CA THR A 306 15.80 3.66 17.21
C THR A 306 16.70 3.78 15.97
N SER A 307 17.75 4.57 16.08
CA SER A 307 18.80 4.70 15.08
C SER A 307 20.16 4.93 15.74
N TYR A 308 21.22 4.63 15.00
CA TYR A 308 22.59 4.87 15.45
C TYR A 308 23.40 5.60 14.39
N ALA A 309 23.89 6.79 14.71
CA ALA A 309 24.77 7.56 13.84
C ALA A 309 26.20 6.99 13.87
N HIS A 310 26.64 6.46 12.73
CA HIS A 310 28.00 5.99 12.52
C HIS A 310 28.72 6.87 11.50
N SER A 311 29.71 7.61 11.99
CA SER A 311 30.51 8.51 11.18
C SER A 311 31.63 7.80 10.42
N LEU A 312 31.72 8.06 9.13
CA LEU A 312 32.77 7.58 8.24
C LEU A 312 33.48 8.77 7.57
N SER A 313 34.63 8.53 6.97
CA SER A 313 35.41 9.58 6.30
C SER A 313 34.70 10.19 5.09
N TRP A 314 33.64 9.56 4.58
CA TRP A 314 32.90 9.93 3.37
C TRP A 314 31.41 10.24 3.62
N GLY A 315 30.90 10.11 4.85
CA GLY A 315 29.48 10.26 5.17
C GLY A 315 29.13 9.84 6.58
N VAL A 316 27.87 10.05 6.96
CA VAL A 316 27.27 9.48 8.18
C VAL A 316 26.24 8.45 7.76
N ILE A 317 26.38 7.22 8.25
CA ILE A 317 25.40 6.17 8.06
C ILE A 317 24.55 6.05 9.32
N LEU A 318 23.24 5.89 9.16
CA LEU A 318 22.28 5.73 10.23
C LEU A 318 21.46 4.45 9.99
N PRO A 319 21.92 3.28 10.47
CA PRO A 319 21.04 2.13 10.63
C PRO A 319 19.92 2.48 11.60
N TYR A 320 18.72 2.01 11.32
CA TYR A 320 17.55 2.23 12.16
C TYR A 320 16.60 1.03 12.13
N ALA A 321 15.77 0.94 13.17
CA ALA A 321 14.70 -0.02 13.28
C ALA A 321 13.47 0.63 13.93
N LYS A 322 12.29 0.15 13.58
CA LYS A 322 11.00 0.62 14.09
C LYS A 322 10.09 -0.58 14.32
N ALA A 323 9.34 -0.54 15.41
CA ALA A 323 8.28 -1.51 15.69
C ALA A 323 7.03 -0.75 16.11
N VAL A 324 5.90 -1.08 15.50
CA VAL A 324 4.62 -0.42 15.74
C VAL A 324 3.50 -1.43 15.95
N TRP A 325 2.51 -1.00 16.69
CA TRP A 325 1.20 -1.61 16.80
C TRP A 325 0.19 -0.68 16.14
N ARG A 326 -0.70 -1.26 15.35
CA ARG A 326 -1.77 -0.54 14.65
C ARG A 326 -3.13 -1.01 15.14
N TYR A 327 -4.08 -0.09 15.09
CA TYR A 327 -5.48 -0.33 15.42
C TYR A 327 -6.35 0.38 14.38
N GLU A 328 -7.22 -0.37 13.71
CA GLU A 328 -8.23 0.15 12.79
C GLU A 328 -9.53 0.43 13.57
N PHE A 329 -10.06 1.65 13.45
CA PHE A 329 -11.32 2.04 14.08
C PHE A 329 -12.53 1.83 13.16
N GLU A 330 -12.33 1.80 11.85
CA GLU A 330 -13.35 1.44 10.85
C GLU A 330 -13.28 -0.08 10.61
N ASP A 331 -13.82 -0.86 11.57
CA ASP A 331 -13.80 -2.33 11.58
C ASP A 331 -15.05 -2.96 10.95
N GLU A 332 -15.86 -2.15 10.27
CA GLU A 332 -17.05 -2.58 9.54
C GLU A 332 -16.95 -2.18 8.07
N ARG A 333 -17.08 -3.17 7.16
CA ARG A 333 -17.23 -2.95 5.72
C ARG A 333 -18.69 -2.96 5.30
N ASP A 334 -19.06 -1.96 4.50
CA ASP A 334 -20.33 -1.91 3.82
C ASP A 334 -20.47 -3.07 2.81
N LEU A 335 -21.72 -3.48 2.58
CA LEU A 335 -22.03 -4.48 1.55
C LEU A 335 -21.79 -3.89 0.17
N ILE A 336 -21.20 -4.70 -0.71
CA ILE A 336 -21.08 -4.34 -2.12
C ILE A 336 -22.36 -4.79 -2.81
N VAL A 337 -23.10 -3.85 -3.40
CA VAL A 337 -24.38 -4.11 -4.05
C VAL A 337 -24.19 -4.17 -5.56
N GLY A 338 -24.75 -5.20 -6.19
CA GLY A 338 -24.70 -5.34 -7.64
C GLY A 338 -25.95 -5.97 -8.23
N ARG A 339 -26.01 -6.02 -9.56
CA ARG A 339 -27.12 -6.58 -10.34
C ARG A 339 -26.57 -7.27 -11.58
N PHE A 340 -27.02 -8.48 -11.86
CA PHE A 340 -26.66 -9.15 -13.11
C PHE A 340 -27.41 -8.53 -14.29
N ALA A 341 -26.75 -8.41 -15.44
CA ALA A 341 -27.33 -7.89 -16.67
C ALA A 341 -28.56 -8.69 -17.13
N ILE A 342 -28.58 -9.99 -16.83
CA ILE A 342 -29.69 -10.91 -17.10
C ILE A 342 -30.96 -10.59 -16.28
N ASN A 343 -30.80 -10.05 -15.06
CA ASN A 343 -31.89 -9.70 -14.16
C ASN A 343 -31.61 -8.35 -13.46
N PRO A 344 -31.69 -7.23 -14.18
CA PRO A 344 -31.27 -5.92 -13.67
C PRO A 344 -32.22 -5.33 -12.62
N SER A 345 -33.35 -5.98 -12.31
CA SER A 345 -34.30 -5.54 -11.29
C SER A 345 -34.06 -6.12 -9.90
N GLU A 346 -33.29 -7.21 -9.80
CA GLU A 346 -32.97 -7.87 -8.54
C GLU A 346 -31.53 -7.56 -8.15
N GLU A 347 -31.33 -7.24 -6.88
CA GLU A 347 -30.03 -6.93 -6.29
C GLU A 347 -29.41 -8.16 -5.67
N PHE A 348 -28.11 -8.31 -5.84
CA PHE A 348 -27.26 -9.20 -5.05
C PHE A 348 -26.35 -8.39 -4.14
N THR A 349 -25.83 -9.04 -3.10
CA THR A 349 -24.87 -8.43 -2.19
C THR A 349 -23.64 -9.32 -2.00
N ILE A 350 -22.46 -8.73 -2.10
CA ILE A 350 -21.19 -9.38 -1.75
C ILE A 350 -20.78 -8.91 -0.36
N ILE A 351 -20.53 -9.86 0.52
CA ILE A 351 -20.06 -9.62 1.89
C ILE A 351 -18.54 -9.68 1.86
N ALA A 352 -17.87 -8.62 2.30
CA ALA A 352 -16.42 -8.62 2.46
C ALA A 352 -15.99 -9.14 3.83
N ASP A 353 -14.74 -9.59 3.94
CA ASP A 353 -14.13 -9.82 5.23
C ASP A 353 -14.00 -8.50 6.00
N GLN A 354 -14.17 -8.58 7.31
CA GLN A 354 -13.95 -7.42 8.16
C GLN A 354 -12.44 -7.15 8.30
N PRO A 355 -11.99 -5.90 8.22
CA PRO A 355 -10.59 -5.56 8.42
C PRO A 355 -10.11 -6.05 9.78
N ASP A 356 -8.85 -6.48 9.88
CA ASP A 356 -8.31 -6.78 11.20
C ASP A 356 -8.26 -5.53 12.05
N VAL A 357 -8.85 -5.64 13.24
CA VAL A 357 -8.91 -4.53 14.18
C VAL A 357 -7.52 -4.13 14.68
N SER A 358 -6.53 -5.04 14.69
CA SER A 358 -5.17 -4.70 15.12
C SER A 358 -4.09 -5.66 14.63
N TRP A 359 -2.92 -5.11 14.29
CA TRP A 359 -1.76 -5.87 13.84
C TRP A 359 -0.45 -5.19 14.28
N TYR A 360 0.67 -5.84 14.00
CA TYR A 360 2.01 -5.30 14.26
C TYR A 360 2.76 -5.08 12.96
N GLU A 361 3.72 -4.17 12.97
CA GLU A 361 4.71 -4.04 11.91
C GLU A 361 6.09 -3.88 12.52
N VAL A 362 7.05 -4.52 11.88
CA VAL A 362 8.47 -4.32 12.15
C VAL A 362 9.15 -3.83 10.89
N SER A 363 10.15 -2.96 11.07
CA SER A 363 10.92 -2.47 9.96
C SER A 363 12.34 -2.14 10.35
N ALA A 364 13.22 -2.21 9.36
CA ALA A 364 14.62 -1.87 9.48
C ALA A 364 15.10 -1.15 8.22
N GLY A 365 16.10 -0.30 8.37
CA GLY A 365 16.65 0.38 7.22
C GLY A 365 17.97 1.04 7.49
N LEU A 366 18.48 1.68 6.45
CA LEU A 366 19.73 2.41 6.45
C LEU A 366 19.51 3.75 5.78
N SER A 367 19.88 4.84 6.46
CA SER A 367 20.00 6.16 5.83
C SER A 367 21.47 6.54 5.74
N ALA A 368 21.86 7.26 4.70
CA ALA A 368 23.20 7.80 4.55
C ALA A 368 23.12 9.28 4.20
N VAL A 369 23.92 10.09 4.87
CA VAL A 369 24.10 11.51 4.62
C VAL A 369 25.51 11.74 4.11
N PHE A 370 25.62 12.41 2.98
CA PHE A 370 26.87 12.68 2.28
C PHE A 370 27.19 14.18 2.31
N PRO A 371 28.44 14.58 2.02
CA PRO A 371 28.77 15.98 1.84
C PRO A 371 27.91 16.62 0.73
N HIS A 372 27.71 17.94 0.80
CA HIS A 372 26.96 18.72 -0.19
C HIS A 372 25.45 18.43 -0.21
N GLY A 373 24.85 18.01 0.91
CA GLY A 373 23.39 17.96 1.06
C GLY A 373 22.69 16.78 0.40
N PHE A 374 23.45 15.79 -0.12
CA PHE A 374 22.88 14.56 -0.65
C PHE A 374 22.61 13.55 0.47
N ALA A 375 21.42 12.96 0.47
CA ALA A 375 21.05 11.87 1.36
C ALA A 375 20.34 10.75 0.59
N ALA A 376 20.48 9.52 1.06
CA ALA A 376 19.80 8.36 0.50
C ALA A 376 19.35 7.40 1.58
N PHE A 377 18.34 6.57 1.29
CA PHE A 377 17.90 5.52 2.20
C PHE A 377 17.49 4.25 1.47
N ILE A 378 17.52 3.16 2.22
CA ILE A 378 16.84 1.90 1.93
C ILE A 378 16.06 1.47 3.17
N HIS A 379 14.87 0.93 2.97
CA HIS A 379 13.92 0.56 4.00
C HIS A 379 13.27 -0.77 3.67
N TYR A 380 13.12 -1.63 4.66
CA TYR A 380 12.33 -2.85 4.57
C TYR A 380 11.36 -2.90 5.74
N GLU A 381 10.09 -3.17 5.45
CA GLU A 381 9.03 -3.37 6.43
C GLU A 381 8.24 -4.64 6.16
N GLU A 382 7.76 -5.26 7.23
CA GLU A 382 6.96 -6.48 7.20
C GLU A 382 5.80 -6.33 8.18
N VAL A 383 4.60 -6.63 7.70
CA VAL A 383 3.38 -6.69 8.50
C VAL A 383 3.30 -8.07 9.18
N LEU A 384 3.04 -8.06 10.49
CA LEU A 384 2.99 -9.25 11.33
C LEU A 384 1.62 -9.36 12.01
N ARG A 385 1.10 -10.60 12.10
CA ARG A 385 -0.21 -10.88 12.72
C ARG A 385 -1.34 -10.04 12.13
N TYR A 386 -1.31 -9.90 10.82
CA TYR A 386 -2.46 -9.54 10.03
C TYR A 386 -3.02 -10.88 9.52
N ASN A 387 -4.22 -11.23 9.96
CA ASN A 387 -4.89 -12.46 9.64
C ASN A 387 -5.05 -12.56 8.14
N ASP A 388 -4.80 -13.77 7.65
CA ASP A 388 -4.96 -14.17 6.26
C ASP A 388 -4.12 -13.36 5.25
N THR A 389 -3.43 -12.30 5.64
CA THR A 389 -2.68 -11.41 4.75
C THR A 389 -1.23 -11.23 5.20
N LYS A 390 -0.29 -11.41 4.27
CA LYS A 390 1.13 -11.09 4.45
C LYS A 390 1.51 -9.95 3.53
N LEU A 391 2.23 -8.98 4.05
CA LEU A 391 2.69 -7.80 3.30
C LEU A 391 4.12 -7.47 3.65
N ALA A 392 4.94 -7.25 2.62
CA ALA A 392 6.28 -6.74 2.77
C ALA A 392 6.53 -5.61 1.77
N THR A 393 7.19 -4.55 2.24
CA THR A 393 7.54 -3.39 1.40
C THR A 393 9.04 -3.19 1.41
N LEU A 394 9.62 -2.98 0.23
CA LEU A 394 10.99 -2.53 0.03
C LEU A 394 10.98 -1.14 -0.59
N SER A 395 11.48 -0.14 0.14
CA SER A 395 11.56 1.24 -0.35
C SER A 395 13.01 1.72 -0.44
N ALA A 396 13.28 2.57 -1.42
CA ALA A 396 14.54 3.29 -1.54
C ALA A 396 14.29 4.71 -2.03
N GLY A 397 15.15 5.64 -1.64
CA GLY A 397 15.01 7.03 -2.07
C GLY A 397 16.25 7.86 -1.87
N ALA A 398 16.23 9.05 -2.45
CA ALA A 398 17.29 10.03 -2.37
C ALA A 398 16.73 11.45 -2.27
N ARG A 399 17.52 12.31 -1.63
CA ARG A 399 17.22 13.73 -1.42
C ARG A 399 18.45 14.57 -1.71
N LEU A 400 18.22 15.77 -2.23
CA LEU A 400 19.25 16.78 -2.43
C LEU A 400 18.76 18.12 -1.88
N GLU A 401 19.55 18.73 -1.00
CA GLU A 401 19.39 20.11 -0.54
C GLU A 401 20.24 21.05 -1.41
N PHE A 402 19.69 22.23 -1.75
CA PHE A 402 20.32 23.25 -2.61
C PHE A 402 20.70 24.52 -1.85
#